data_AF-A0A9W6ZC08-F1
#
_entry.id   AF-A0A9W6ZC08-F1
#
_cell.length_a   1.000
_cell.length_b   1.000
_cell.length_c   1.000
_cell.angle_alpha   90.00
_cell.angle_beta   90.00
_cell.angle_gamma   90.00
#
_symmetry.space_group_name_H-M   'P 1'
#
loop_
_entity.id
_entity.type
_entity.pdbx_description
1 polymer ?
#
loop_
_entity_poly.entity_id
_entity_poly.type
_entity_poly.pdbx_seq_one_letter_code
_entity_poly.pdbx_strand_id
1 'polypeptide(L)'
;MESIAMEEQTASAKLRTYDDGNGECVNVVTGMDETRAGMTLRTLKLEPNYWRMGATSTNIVECRAKDVCLNEGTKRCRPGHNGTLCNECAKGYYGDPVQTCKACKVSTLDIVFTILVPLGVLVCVCCVWLLLRQAAKGAEGVQVWHKLLV
;
A
#
# COMPACT_ATOMS: atom_id res chain seq x y z
N MET A 1 -34.10 2.79 60.72
CA MET A 1 -34.87 2.02 59.71
C MET A 1 -35.65 3.07 58.95
N GLU A 2 -35.21 3.55 57.80
CA GLU A 2 -34.71 2.83 56.63
C GLU A 2 -33.39 3.41 56.09
N SER A 3 -32.42 2.52 55.85
CA SER A 3 -31.46 2.60 54.74
C SER A 3 -32.25 2.46 53.43
N ILE A 4 -31.84 3.09 52.32
CA ILE A 4 -31.10 2.40 51.23
C ILE A 4 -30.61 3.45 50.21
N ALA A 5 -29.29 3.37 49.95
CA ALA A 5 -28.52 3.59 48.72
C ALA A 5 -28.69 4.89 47.90
N MET A 6 -27.60 5.68 47.94
CA MET A 6 -26.83 6.17 46.80
C MET A 6 -27.61 6.61 45.55
N GLU A 7 -27.54 7.92 45.31
CA GLU A 7 -27.62 8.54 43.98
C GLU A 7 -26.88 7.69 42.93
N GLU A 8 -27.65 6.92 42.16
CA GLU A 8 -27.16 6.37 40.91
C GLU A 8 -27.14 7.52 39.91
N GLN A 9 -25.97 8.14 39.80
CA GLN A 9 -25.56 9.04 38.74
C GLN A 9 -25.69 8.35 37.38
N THR A 10 -26.90 8.13 36.88
CA THR A 10 -27.10 7.91 35.45
C THR A 10 -27.12 9.30 34.83
N ALA A 11 -25.92 9.81 34.55
CA ALA A 11 -25.73 10.84 33.57
C ALA A 11 -26.60 10.48 32.36
N SER A 12 -27.63 11.28 32.13
CA SER A 12 -28.27 11.37 30.83
C SER A 12 -27.18 11.85 29.87
N ALA A 13 -26.39 10.88 29.38
CA ALA A 13 -25.60 11.03 28.18
C ALA A 13 -26.62 11.35 27.11
N LYS A 14 -26.77 12.65 26.84
CA LYS A 14 -27.62 13.18 25.80
C LYS A 14 -27.23 12.46 24.51
N LEU A 15 -28.01 11.45 24.11
CA LEU A 15 -27.77 10.65 22.93
C LEU A 15 -27.67 11.63 21.76
N ARG A 16 -26.45 11.82 21.27
CA ARG A 16 -26.17 12.80 20.22
C ARG A 16 -26.74 12.24 18.93
N THR A 17 -27.34 13.11 18.12
CA THR A 17 -27.91 12.74 16.83
C THR A 17 -27.22 13.47 15.69
N TYR A 18 -27.26 12.88 14.50
CA TYR A 18 -26.83 13.46 13.25
C TYR A 18 -27.97 13.35 12.22
N ASP A 19 -27.96 14.24 11.22
CA ASP A 19 -28.89 14.21 10.09
C ASP A 19 -28.39 13.20 9.03
N ASP A 20 -29.18 12.17 8.76
CA ASP A 20 -28.88 11.11 7.79
C ASP A 20 -28.95 11.56 6.32
N GLY A 21 -29.45 12.77 6.06
CA GLY A 21 -29.66 13.33 4.73
C GLY A 21 -31.04 13.05 4.13
N ASN A 22 -31.88 12.27 4.82
CA ASN A 22 -33.30 12.07 4.49
C ASN A 22 -34.22 12.97 5.33
N GLY A 23 -33.64 13.84 6.17
CA GLY A 23 -34.38 14.69 7.09
C GLY A 23 -34.68 14.02 8.43
N GLU A 24 -34.04 12.88 8.73
CA GLU A 24 -34.17 12.21 10.02
C GLU A 24 -32.92 12.40 10.89
N CYS A 25 -33.17 12.68 12.17
CA CYS A 25 -32.13 12.75 13.19
C CYS A 25 -31.92 11.38 13.82
N VAL A 26 -30.83 10.73 13.47
CA VAL A 26 -30.46 9.38 13.94
C VAL A 26 -29.35 9.45 14.96
N ASN A 27 -29.29 8.47 15.85
CA ASN A 27 -28.31 8.43 16.93
C ASN A 27 -26.90 8.18 16.40
N VAL A 28 -25.93 8.88 16.99
CA VAL A 28 -24.50 8.63 16.80
C VAL A 28 -24.18 7.22 17.30
N VAL A 29 -23.49 6.43 16.47
CA VAL A 29 -23.07 5.06 16.79
C VAL A 29 -21.55 4.99 17.01
N THR A 30 -21.06 3.86 17.52
CA THR A 30 -19.62 3.63 17.74
C THR A 30 -18.79 3.97 16.50
N GLY A 31 -17.67 4.67 16.69
CA GLY A 31 -16.79 5.10 15.62
C GLY A 31 -17.11 6.45 15.02
N MET A 32 -18.19 7.11 15.45
CA MET A 32 -18.54 8.49 15.09
C MET A 32 -18.16 9.45 16.22
N ASP A 33 -17.73 10.67 15.88
CA ASP A 33 -17.41 11.71 16.86
C ASP A 33 -18.69 12.21 17.56
N GLU A 34 -18.78 12.00 18.87
CA GLU A 34 -19.91 12.44 19.72
C GLU A 34 -19.75 13.85 20.31
N THR A 35 -18.58 14.48 20.16
CA THR A 35 -18.29 15.74 20.84
C THR A 35 -19.11 16.91 20.29
N ARG A 36 -19.41 16.87 18.98
CA ARG A 36 -20.15 17.91 18.25
C ARG A 36 -21.64 17.55 18.14
N ALA A 37 -22.48 18.53 17.90
CA ALA A 37 -23.92 18.35 17.67
C ALA A 37 -24.32 19.10 16.40
N GLY A 38 -25.46 18.73 15.81
CA GLY A 38 -25.96 19.38 14.59
C GLY A 38 -25.11 19.07 13.34
N MET A 39 -24.55 17.86 13.28
CA MET A 39 -23.78 17.41 12.11
C MET A 39 -24.69 16.71 11.11
N THR A 40 -24.38 16.90 9.84
CA THR A 40 -24.87 16.03 8.76
C THR A 40 -23.94 14.84 8.60
N LEU A 41 -24.42 13.75 7.99
CA LEU A 41 -23.60 12.58 7.67
C LEU A 41 -22.30 12.97 6.92
N ARG A 42 -22.32 14.00 6.05
CA ARG A 42 -21.13 14.50 5.33
C ARG A 42 -20.10 15.18 6.23
N THR A 43 -20.56 15.93 7.22
CA THR A 43 -19.71 16.71 8.14
C THR A 43 -19.31 15.94 9.39
N LEU A 44 -19.97 14.81 9.64
CA LEU A 44 -19.73 13.94 10.77
C LEU A 44 -18.32 13.35 10.68
N LYS A 45 -17.48 13.72 11.64
CA LYS A 45 -16.14 13.16 11.80
C LYS A 45 -16.23 11.77 12.43
N LEU A 46 -15.27 10.92 12.09
CA LEU A 46 -15.12 9.60 12.69
C LEU A 46 -14.08 9.65 13.80
N GLU A 47 -14.26 8.79 14.80
CA GLU A 47 -13.25 8.54 15.82
C GLU A 47 -11.96 7.98 15.20
N PRO A 48 -10.81 8.11 15.90
CA PRO A 48 -9.57 7.48 15.46
C PRO A 48 -9.76 5.96 15.25
N ASN A 49 -9.13 5.41 14.21
CA ASN A 49 -9.24 3.99 13.81
C ASN A 49 -10.60 3.54 13.27
N TYR A 50 -11.55 4.44 13.00
CA TYR A 50 -12.77 4.10 12.28
C TYR A 50 -12.78 4.69 10.88
N TRP A 51 -13.45 4.02 9.94
CA TRP A 51 -13.47 4.41 8.53
C TRP A 51 -14.81 4.10 7.85
N ARG A 52 -15.11 4.84 6.77
CA ARG A 52 -16.28 4.63 5.91
C ARG A 52 -15.96 4.91 4.42
N MET A 53 -16.68 4.25 3.51
CA MET A 53 -16.42 4.32 2.06
C MET A 53 -16.63 5.70 1.43
N GLY A 54 -17.55 6.48 1.99
CA GLY A 54 -17.87 7.80 1.48
C GLY A 54 -18.36 8.73 2.58
N ALA A 55 -18.32 10.03 2.30
CA ALA A 55 -18.76 11.05 3.26
C ALA A 55 -20.22 10.84 3.72
N THR A 56 -21.07 10.24 2.89
CA THR A 56 -22.50 9.95 3.17
C THR A 56 -22.77 8.47 3.49
N SER A 57 -21.76 7.67 3.81
CA SER A 57 -21.97 6.27 4.15
C SER A 57 -22.27 6.13 5.64
N THR A 58 -23.35 5.42 6.00
CA THR A 58 -23.65 5.06 7.39
C THR A 58 -22.91 3.80 7.85
N ASN A 59 -22.26 3.10 6.91
CA ASN A 59 -21.47 1.91 7.21
C ASN A 59 -20.06 2.32 7.65
N ILE A 60 -19.86 2.29 8.96
CA ILE A 60 -18.59 2.60 9.62
C ILE A 60 -18.01 1.29 10.14
N VAL A 61 -16.74 1.07 9.81
CA VAL A 61 -15.99 -0.11 10.21
C VAL A 61 -14.71 0.31 10.91
N GLU A 62 -14.24 -0.53 11.83
CA GLU A 62 -12.92 -0.36 12.43
C GLU A 62 -11.84 -0.65 11.37
N CYS A 63 -10.80 0.17 11.36
CA CYS A 63 -9.65 0.01 10.50
C CYS A 63 -8.79 -1.16 10.97
N ARG A 64 -8.52 -2.08 10.05
CA ARG A 64 -7.69 -3.26 10.30
C ARG A 64 -6.28 -2.92 10.80
N ALA A 65 -5.71 -1.81 10.33
CA ALA A 65 -4.41 -1.33 10.76
C ALA A 65 -4.55 0.10 11.30
N LYS A 66 -4.05 0.31 12.52
CA LYS A 66 -4.05 1.63 13.17
C LYS A 66 -3.32 2.66 12.30
N ASP A 67 -3.87 3.86 12.20
CA ASP A 67 -3.31 5.01 11.47
C ASP A 67 -3.10 4.81 9.95
N VAL A 68 -3.71 3.78 9.35
CA VAL A 68 -3.67 3.55 7.89
C VAL A 68 -4.81 4.26 7.18
N CYS A 69 -6.00 4.24 7.77
CA CYS A 69 -7.14 5.00 7.28
C CYS A 69 -6.99 6.47 7.66
N LEU A 70 -7.19 7.37 6.71
CA LEU A 70 -7.23 8.80 6.95
C LEU A 70 -8.69 9.26 6.93
N ASN A 71 -9.14 9.86 8.03
CA ASN A 71 -10.51 10.34 8.19
C ASN A 71 -10.69 11.78 7.66
N GLU A 72 -9.73 12.29 6.87
CA GLU A 72 -9.66 13.69 6.47
C GLU A 72 -9.64 13.89 4.94
N GLY A 73 -10.70 14.51 4.42
CA GLY A 73 -10.75 15.07 3.07
C GLY A 73 -10.83 14.03 1.94
N THR A 74 -10.10 14.28 0.85
CA THR A 74 -10.11 13.44 -0.36
C THR A 74 -9.15 12.25 -0.29
N LYS A 75 -8.20 12.26 0.64
CA LYS A 75 -7.22 11.19 0.83
C LYS A 75 -7.73 10.24 1.90
N ARG A 76 -8.15 9.05 1.46
CA ARG A 76 -8.79 8.03 2.31
C ARG A 76 -7.80 7.10 2.99
N CYS A 77 -6.61 6.95 2.41
CA CYS A 77 -5.58 6.04 2.86
C CYS A 77 -4.23 6.76 3.01
N ARG A 78 -3.43 6.29 3.98
CA ARG A 78 -2.03 6.66 4.13
C ARG A 78 -1.24 6.37 2.85
N PRO A 79 -0.20 7.15 2.50
CA PRO A 79 0.64 6.87 1.34
C PRO A 79 1.17 5.43 1.34
N GLY A 80 1.08 4.77 0.19
CA GLY A 80 1.46 3.36 0.02
C GLY A 80 0.32 2.37 0.21
N HIS A 81 -0.83 2.82 0.73
CA HIS A 81 -2.05 2.02 0.87
C HIS A 81 -3.12 2.45 -0.14
N ASN A 82 -3.90 1.49 -0.62
CA ASN A 82 -5.02 1.67 -1.54
C ASN A 82 -6.15 0.67 -1.22
N GLY A 83 -7.25 0.79 -1.95
CA GLY A 83 -8.43 -0.06 -1.80
C GLY A 83 -9.42 0.50 -0.79
N THR A 84 -10.56 -0.18 -0.68
CA THR A 84 -11.67 0.25 0.18
C THR A 84 -11.25 0.32 1.64
N LEU A 85 -10.56 -0.70 2.17
CA LEU A 85 -10.14 -0.72 3.58
C LEU A 85 -8.68 -0.34 3.76
N CYS A 86 -8.08 0.33 2.77
CA CYS A 86 -6.66 0.64 2.75
C CYS A 86 -5.77 -0.60 2.98
N ASN A 87 -6.27 -1.77 2.58
CA ASN A 87 -5.67 -3.09 2.83
C ASN A 87 -4.79 -3.56 1.67
N GLU A 88 -4.77 -2.82 0.57
CA GLU A 88 -3.96 -3.14 -0.59
C GLU A 88 -2.73 -2.23 -0.63
N CYS A 89 -1.56 -2.79 -0.94
CA CYS A 89 -0.37 -1.99 -1.14
C CYS A 89 -0.35 -1.40 -2.55
N ALA A 90 -0.05 -0.11 -2.64
CA ALA A 90 0.14 0.56 -3.91
C ALA A 90 1.36 -0.03 -4.67
N LYS A 91 1.43 0.22 -5.98
CA LYS A 91 2.55 -0.23 -6.80
C LYS A 91 3.87 0.29 -6.23
N GLY A 92 4.88 -0.59 -6.10
CA GLY A 92 6.16 -0.24 -5.47
C GLY A 92 6.15 -0.28 -3.94
N TYR A 93 5.11 -0.86 -3.32
CA TYR A 93 5.05 -1.15 -1.89
C TYR A 93 4.80 -2.65 -1.66
N TYR A 94 5.24 -3.15 -0.50
CA TYR A 94 5.01 -4.52 -0.04
C TYR A 94 4.44 -4.53 1.39
N GLY A 95 3.64 -5.55 1.70
CA GLY A 95 3.02 -5.71 3.03
C GLY A 95 3.99 -6.31 4.05
N ASP A 96 4.05 -5.71 5.23
CA ASP A 96 4.72 -6.24 6.42
C ASP A 96 3.79 -7.23 7.19
N PRO A 97 4.30 -8.09 8.10
CA PRO A 97 3.46 -8.97 8.92
C PRO A 97 2.39 -8.23 9.74
N VAL A 98 2.66 -6.95 10.07
CA VAL A 98 1.74 -6.06 10.79
C VAL A 98 0.74 -5.34 9.85
N GLN A 99 0.57 -5.82 8.61
CA GLN A 99 -0.35 -5.28 7.61
C GLN A 99 -0.11 -3.81 7.24
N THR A 100 1.14 -3.35 7.37
CA THR A 100 1.57 -2.00 6.96
C THR A 100 2.32 -2.08 5.64
N CYS A 101 2.01 -1.22 4.68
CA CYS A 101 2.68 -1.18 3.39
C CYS A 101 3.98 -0.37 3.46
N LYS A 102 5.11 -1.02 3.16
CA LYS A 102 6.45 -0.41 3.12
C LYS A 102 6.90 -0.24 1.68
N ALA A 103 7.60 0.86 1.38
CA ALA A 103 8.11 1.11 0.04
C ALA A 103 9.20 0.09 -0.32
N CYS A 104 9.15 -0.43 -1.54
CA CYS A 104 10.21 -1.24 -2.12
C CYS A 104 11.46 -0.36 -2.27
N LYS A 105 12.53 -0.71 -1.56
CA LYS A 105 13.83 -0.08 -1.75
C LYS A 105 14.55 -0.83 -2.88
N VAL A 106 14.73 -0.16 -4.01
CA VAL A 106 15.68 -0.61 -5.04
C VAL A 106 17.08 -0.17 -4.62
N SER A 107 17.97 -1.12 -4.38
CA SER A 107 19.38 -0.83 -4.12
C SER A 107 20.14 -0.71 -5.44
N THR A 108 21.18 0.11 -5.48
CA THR A 108 22.10 0.17 -6.64
C THR A 108 22.69 -1.20 -6.97
N LEU A 109 22.88 -2.05 -5.96
CA LEU A 109 23.32 -3.43 -6.13
C LEU A 109 22.30 -4.27 -6.92
N ASP A 110 21.00 -4.07 -6.71
CA ASP A 110 19.95 -4.81 -7.41
C ASP A 110 19.97 -4.51 -8.91
N ILE A 111 20.22 -3.25 -9.28
CA ILE A 111 20.35 -2.82 -10.68
C ILE A 111 21.60 -3.44 -11.32
N VAL A 112 22.71 -3.49 -10.59
CA VAL A 112 23.96 -4.10 -11.07
C VAL A 112 23.76 -5.58 -11.38
N PHE A 113 23.14 -6.34 -10.46
CA PHE A 113 22.95 -7.78 -10.64
C PHE A 113 21.90 -8.13 -11.69
N THR A 114 20.84 -7.34 -11.82
CA THR A 114 19.74 -7.64 -12.77
C THR A 114 20.00 -7.19 -14.19
N ILE A 115 20.82 -6.15 -14.40
CA ILE A 115 21.03 -5.55 -15.73
C ILE A 115 22.49 -5.67 -16.18
N LEU A 116 23.45 -5.23 -15.35
CA LEU A 116 24.85 -5.11 -15.79
C LEU A 116 25.57 -6.46 -15.88
N VAL A 117 25.33 -7.37 -14.94
CA VAL A 117 25.91 -8.72 -14.97
C VAL A 117 25.48 -9.52 -16.20
N PRO A 118 24.17 -9.69 -16.52
CA PRO A 118 23.77 -10.45 -17.70
C PRO A 118 24.22 -9.78 -19.00
N LEU A 119 24.20 -8.44 -19.09
CA LEU A 119 24.72 -7.72 -20.25
C LEU A 119 26.23 -7.97 -20.43
N GLY A 120 27.01 -7.92 -19.35
CA GLY A 120 28.45 -8.20 -19.37
C GLY A 120 28.76 -9.64 -19.79
N VAL A 121 28.02 -10.63 -19.27
CA VAL A 121 28.16 -12.03 -19.68
C VAL A 121 27.86 -12.20 -21.17
N LEU A 122 26.81 -11.56 -21.67
CA LEU A 122 26.41 -11.63 -23.07
C LEU A 122 27.50 -11.04 -23.99
N VAL A 123 28.08 -9.89 -23.61
CA VAL A 123 29.22 -9.29 -24.32
C VAL A 123 30.43 -10.22 -24.28
N CYS A 124 30.78 -10.78 -23.12
CA CYS A 124 31.91 -11.73 -23.00
C CYS A 124 31.71 -12.96 -23.89
N VAL A 125 30.52 -13.56 -23.90
CA VAL A 125 30.19 -14.70 -24.77
C VAL A 125 30.29 -14.31 -26.23
N CYS A 126 29.77 -13.15 -26.63
CA CYS A 126 29.90 -12.63 -27.99
C CYS A 126 31.38 -12.42 -28.37
N CYS A 127 32.20 -11.81 -27.51
CA CYS A 127 33.62 -11.61 -27.75
C CYS A 127 34.36 -12.94 -27.92
N VAL A 128 34.17 -13.89 -26.99
CA VAL A 128 34.78 -15.23 -27.08
C VAL A 128 34.36 -15.92 -28.37
N TRP A 129 33.08 -15.87 -28.71
CA TRP A 129 32.57 -16.46 -29.94
C TRP A 129 33.16 -15.83 -31.20
N LEU A 130 33.32 -14.49 -31.23
CA LEU A 130 33.97 -13.79 -32.34
C LEU A 130 35.45 -14.16 -32.45
N LEU A 131 36.16 -14.25 -31.32
CA LEU A 131 37.58 -14.65 -31.29
C LEU A 131 37.76 -16.10 -31.77
N LEU A 132 36.92 -17.03 -31.33
CA LEU A 132 36.91 -18.41 -31.81
C LEU A 132 36.61 -18.48 -33.31
N ARG A 133 35.69 -17.66 -33.81
CA ARG A 133 35.39 -17.57 -35.26
C ARG A 133 36.57 -17.02 -36.07
N GLN A 134 37.28 -16.03 -35.56
CA GLN A 134 38.48 -15.50 -36.23
C GLN A 134 39.62 -16.53 -36.24
N ALA A 135 39.83 -17.24 -35.13
CA ALA A 135 40.83 -18.31 -35.03
C ALA A 135 40.52 -19.48 -35.99
N ALA A 136 39.25 -19.89 -36.09
CA ALA A 136 38.83 -20.94 -37.03
C ALA A 136 39.08 -20.54 -38.49
N LYS A 137 38.78 -19.28 -38.87
CA LYS A 137 39.09 -18.76 -40.22
C LYS A 137 40.60 -18.63 -40.48
N GLY A 138 41.40 -18.33 -39.45
CA GLY A 138 42.86 -18.26 -39.55
C GLY A 138 43.53 -19.63 -39.75
N ALA A 139 42.95 -20.70 -39.19
CA ALA A 139 43.46 -22.06 -39.34
C ALA A 139 43.27 -22.63 -40.77
N GLU A 140 42.22 -22.21 -41.49
CA GLU A 140 41.98 -22.65 -42.87
C GLU A 140 42.96 -22.02 -43.88
N GLY A 141 43.58 -20.87 -43.55
CA GLY A 141 44.55 -20.19 -44.42
C GLY A 141 45.94 -20.83 -44.48
N VAL A 142 46.35 -21.61 -43.46
CA VAL A 142 47.70 -22.21 -43.39
C VAL A 142 47.81 -23.50 -44.21
N GLN A 143 46.71 -24.24 -44.38
CA GLN A 143 46.70 -25.50 -45.13
C GLN A 143 46.73 -25.33 -46.67
N VAL A 144 46.41 -24.13 -47.18
CA VAL A 144 46.44 -23.87 -48.64
C VAL A 144 47.87 -23.73 -49.17
N TRP A 145 48.81 -23.19 -48.38
CA TRP A 145 50.20 -23.02 -48.80
C TRP A 145 50.98 -24.33 -48.91
N HIS A 146 50.58 -25.37 -48.15
CA HIS A 146 51.23 -26.69 -48.20
C HIS A 146 50.77 -27.57 -49.38
N LYS A 147 49.66 -27.20 -50.05
CA LYS A 147 49.14 -27.89 -51.25
C LYS A 147 49.54 -27.24 -52.58
N LEU A 148 50.23 -26.09 -52.54
CA LEU A 148 50.75 -25.39 -53.73
C LEU A 148 52.26 -25.62 -53.94
N LEU A 149 52.91 -26.40 -53.06
CA LEU A 149 54.35 -26.68 -53.09
C LEU A 149 54.68 -28.19 -53.17
N VAL A 150 53.72 -29.04 -53.54
CA VAL A 150 53.93 -30.46 -53.90
C VAL A 150 53.19 -30.76 -55.20
#